data_AF-A0A961GR35-F1
#
_entry.id   AF-A0A961GR35-F1
#
_cell.length_a   1.000
_cell.length_b   1.000
_cell.length_c   1.000
_cell.angle_alpha   90.00
_cell.angle_beta   90.00
_cell.angle_gamma   90.00
#
_symmetry.space_group_name_H-M   'P 1'
#
loop_
_entity.id
_entity.type
_entity.pdbx_description
1 polymer ?
#
loop_
_entity_poly.entity_id
_entity_poly.type
_entity_poly.pdbx_seq_one_letter_code
_entity_poly.pdbx_strand_id
1 'polypeptide(L)'
;MESEGDIGVPAGGRAATTGRMVRGWRGVAVLASVVLAAAACAPDPPPPPATAPVVSSFGALGEPHVEPALVPLRWGVTDPQGDAMSCRLDGDGDGTWDETIDPCPPDVSRNVSAVDAGAHTARLEVSDGTNTTLATATYHVGTRIDPEPFDIVIRPSGTVDPDVLAAMQQAATRWERVVARGLGDVPVHLAAGSCGSGNAAFDGVVDDLVVDVSMKVIPPAAWAAPCVDGPDGLPRFGFVEFNPNLTGALLDAGMLDEVAGHELGHVLGFGVTWQDGRDVTGAGGTDPRFNGPRVRAENSLLRRSVDVPVMTVDGVMSPHWESVFLGPEIMATTPDGSALSRLTIASLADIGYAVDIGAADPYSPPLPAGTCIAFSATVTRCW
;
A
#
# COMPACT_ATOMS: atom_id res chain seq x y z
N MET A 1 -19.35 -45.37 -35.48
CA MET A 1 -19.71 -44.31 -36.44
C MET A 1 -18.47 -43.48 -36.59
N GLU A 2 -17.85 -43.64 -37.75
CA GLU A 2 -16.56 -43.08 -38.23
C GLU A 2 -16.60 -41.53 -38.28
N SER A 3 -15.51 -40.75 -38.48
CA SER A 3 -14.16 -41.07 -38.92
C SER A 3 -13.11 -40.04 -38.44
N GLU A 4 -11.87 -40.49 -38.44
CA GLU A 4 -10.57 -39.84 -38.23
C GLU A 4 -10.18 -38.89 -39.39
N GLY A 5 -9.19 -37.98 -39.26
CA GLY A 5 -7.75 -38.18 -39.63
C GLY A 5 -7.57 -38.21 -41.17
N ASP A 6 -6.67 -37.53 -41.88
CA ASP A 6 -5.22 -37.40 -41.67
C ASP A 6 -4.56 -36.55 -42.83
N ILE A 7 -3.35 -36.08 -42.55
CA ILE A 7 -2.14 -35.67 -43.33
C ILE A 7 -2.11 -35.65 -44.90
N GLY A 8 -1.36 -34.69 -45.49
CA GLY A 8 -0.31 -35.03 -46.50
C GLY A 8 -0.26 -34.33 -47.89
N VAL A 9 0.78 -33.49 -48.08
CA VAL A 9 1.38 -32.80 -49.27
C VAL A 9 1.76 -33.80 -50.42
N PRO A 10 1.83 -33.48 -51.76
CA PRO A 10 2.94 -32.68 -52.35
C PRO A 10 2.84 -31.95 -53.72
N ALA A 11 3.70 -30.91 -53.82
CA ALA A 11 4.70 -30.50 -54.85
C ALA A 11 4.44 -30.31 -56.37
N GLY A 12 5.07 -29.24 -56.90
CA GLY A 12 5.64 -29.08 -58.27
C GLY A 12 4.90 -28.07 -59.16
N GLY A 13 5.50 -27.13 -59.93
CA GLY A 13 6.87 -26.71 -60.24
C GLY A 13 6.84 -25.65 -61.37
N ARG A 14 7.81 -24.70 -61.35
CA ARG A 14 8.50 -23.88 -62.40
C ARG A 14 7.95 -23.82 -63.85
N ALA A 15 8.20 -22.84 -64.73
CA ALA A 15 8.75 -21.47 -64.80
C ALA A 15 8.81 -21.06 -66.31
N ALA A 16 8.94 -19.75 -66.59
CA ALA A 16 9.40 -19.09 -67.84
C ALA A 16 8.48 -19.17 -69.10
N THR A 17 8.29 -18.11 -69.89
CA THR A 17 9.30 -17.55 -70.82
C THR A 17 8.87 -16.17 -71.38
N THR A 18 9.87 -15.34 -71.69
CA THR A 18 9.90 -13.99 -72.28
C THR A 18 9.43 -13.87 -73.74
N GLY A 19 8.94 -12.69 -74.14
CA GLY A 19 8.78 -12.30 -75.56
C GLY A 19 8.59 -10.79 -75.76
N ARG A 20 9.54 -10.15 -76.44
CA ARG A 20 9.64 -8.70 -76.71
C ARG A 20 9.07 -8.39 -78.10
N MET A 21 8.34 -7.29 -78.29
CA MET A 21 8.25 -6.63 -79.61
C MET A 21 7.84 -5.15 -79.51
N VAL A 22 8.50 -4.34 -80.33
CA VAL A 22 8.44 -2.87 -80.41
C VAL A 22 7.55 -2.45 -81.58
N ARG A 23 6.74 -1.38 -81.45
CA ARG A 23 6.34 -0.53 -82.60
C ARG A 23 5.75 0.83 -82.20
N GLY A 24 6.44 1.90 -82.62
CA GLY A 24 5.90 3.02 -83.41
C GLY A 24 4.99 4.10 -82.79
N TRP A 25 5.59 5.25 -82.45
CA TRP A 25 5.12 6.66 -82.62
C TRP A 25 3.79 6.90 -83.38
N ARG A 26 2.89 7.84 -83.02
CA ARG A 26 3.05 9.31 -82.82
C ARG A 26 1.83 9.90 -82.06
N GLY A 27 2.03 10.95 -81.25
CA GLY A 27 0.93 11.73 -80.67
C GLY A 27 1.40 12.98 -79.93
N VAL A 28 1.39 14.10 -80.64
CA VAL A 28 1.48 15.55 -80.28
C VAL A 28 1.60 15.89 -78.77
N ALA A 29 2.70 16.54 -78.39
CA ALA A 29 2.88 17.15 -77.07
C ALA A 29 2.31 18.59 -77.07
N VAL A 30 1.33 18.85 -76.21
CA VAL A 30 0.87 20.20 -75.85
C VAL A 30 1.69 20.65 -74.64
N LEU A 31 2.52 21.67 -74.82
CA LEU A 31 3.29 22.31 -73.75
C LEU A 31 2.34 23.16 -72.90
N ALA A 32 1.90 22.62 -71.76
CA ALA A 32 1.33 23.41 -70.67
C ALA A 32 2.46 23.85 -69.73
N SER A 33 2.75 25.15 -69.73
CA SER A 33 3.72 25.76 -68.82
C SER A 33 3.17 25.73 -67.39
N VAL A 34 3.60 24.76 -66.59
CA VAL A 34 3.39 24.76 -65.14
C VAL A 34 4.37 25.73 -64.51
N VAL A 35 3.88 26.88 -64.06
CA VAL A 35 4.65 27.78 -63.19
C VAL A 35 4.67 27.14 -61.80
N LEU A 36 5.76 26.46 -61.45
CA LEU A 36 6.04 26.11 -60.05
C LEU A 36 6.38 27.41 -59.30
N ALA A 37 5.43 27.93 -58.53
CA ALA A 37 5.77 28.87 -57.48
C ALA A 37 6.55 28.10 -56.41
N ALA A 38 7.88 28.28 -56.39
CA ALA A 38 8.70 27.86 -55.27
C ALA A 38 8.32 28.74 -54.07
N ALA A 39 7.36 28.26 -53.26
CA ALA A 39 7.22 28.77 -51.91
C ALA A 39 8.54 28.45 -51.19
N ALA A 40 9.37 29.47 -51.00
CA ALA A 40 10.53 29.37 -50.14
C ALA A 40 10.00 29.03 -48.74
N CYS A 41 10.14 27.77 -48.32
CA CYS A 41 9.94 27.39 -46.93
C CYS A 41 10.96 28.19 -46.13
N ALA A 42 10.52 29.26 -45.46
CA ALA A 42 11.34 29.85 -44.41
C ALA A 42 11.61 28.74 -43.39
N PRO A 43 12.85 28.56 -42.91
CA PRO A 43 13.11 27.62 -41.83
C PRO A 43 12.23 27.99 -40.65
N ASP A 44 11.59 26.99 -40.05
CA ASP A 44 10.80 27.21 -38.83
C ASP A 44 11.66 27.97 -37.80
N PRO A 45 11.08 28.96 -37.09
CA PRO A 45 11.81 29.64 -36.04
C PRO A 45 12.36 28.60 -35.05
N PRO A 46 13.59 28.79 -34.55
CA PRO A 46 14.16 27.87 -33.58
C PRO A 46 13.21 27.74 -32.37
N PRO A 47 13.05 26.53 -31.82
CA PRO A 47 12.19 26.33 -30.65
C PRO A 47 12.64 27.26 -29.51
N PRO A 48 11.70 27.71 -28.65
CA PRO A 48 12.04 28.51 -27.49
C PRO A 48 13.09 27.79 -26.63
N PRO A 49 13.99 28.52 -25.94
CA PRO A 49 14.97 27.90 -25.04
C PRO A 49 14.29 27.04 -23.99
N ALA A 50 14.90 25.90 -23.63
CA ALA A 50 14.38 25.03 -22.59
C ALA A 50 14.26 25.79 -21.25
N THR A 51 13.15 25.64 -20.55
CA THR A 51 12.90 26.25 -19.24
C THR A 51 12.95 25.18 -18.18
N ALA A 52 13.74 25.41 -17.12
CA ALA A 52 13.89 24.42 -16.06
C ALA A 52 12.56 24.04 -15.39
N PRO A 53 12.42 22.79 -14.92
CA PRO A 53 11.25 22.37 -14.16
C PRO A 53 11.13 23.14 -12.84
N VAL A 54 9.94 23.20 -12.28
CA VAL A 54 9.64 23.95 -11.05
C VAL A 54 9.21 22.98 -9.95
N VAL A 55 9.86 23.07 -8.78
CA VAL A 55 9.40 22.41 -7.55
C VAL A 55 8.59 23.43 -6.75
N SER A 56 7.26 23.27 -6.75
CA SER A 56 6.33 24.15 -6.03
C SER A 56 6.23 23.83 -4.54
N SER A 57 6.47 22.57 -4.17
CA SER A 57 6.50 22.11 -2.77
C SER A 57 7.37 20.87 -2.63
N PHE A 58 7.99 20.72 -1.47
CA PHE A 58 8.70 19.52 -1.06
C PHE A 58 8.78 19.49 0.48
N GLY A 59 8.35 18.41 1.11
CA GLY A 59 8.30 18.32 2.57
C GLY A 59 7.94 16.94 3.10
N ALA A 60 8.34 16.67 4.34
CA ALA A 60 7.85 15.51 5.11
C ALA A 60 6.44 15.75 5.65
N LEU A 61 5.67 14.68 5.82
CA LEU A 61 4.31 14.68 6.34
C LEU A 61 4.20 13.73 7.54
N GLY A 62 3.20 13.92 8.40
CA GLY A 62 2.85 12.90 9.41
C GLY A 62 3.80 12.80 10.60
N GLU A 63 4.36 13.94 11.02
CA GLU A 63 5.07 14.09 12.30
C GLU A 63 4.14 13.75 13.49
N PRO A 64 4.69 13.23 14.61
CA PRO A 64 6.10 12.97 14.86
C PRO A 64 6.63 11.72 14.12
N HIS A 65 7.93 11.72 13.81
CA HIS A 65 8.66 10.52 13.36
C HIS A 65 9.49 9.92 14.50
N VAL A 66 9.52 8.58 14.59
CA VAL A 66 10.29 7.84 15.61
C VAL A 66 11.03 6.69 14.94
N GLU A 67 12.31 6.53 15.28
CA GLU A 67 13.19 5.54 14.65
C GLU A 67 12.80 4.07 14.96
N PRO A 68 13.11 3.12 14.04
CA PRO A 68 13.35 3.34 12.62
C PRO A 68 12.09 3.90 11.95
N ALA A 69 12.20 5.11 11.39
CA ALA A 69 11.04 5.82 10.91
C ALA A 69 10.70 5.45 9.47
N LEU A 70 9.40 5.38 9.21
CA LEU A 70 8.84 5.44 7.87
C LEU A 70 8.38 6.88 7.63
N VAL A 71 9.10 7.64 6.81
CA VAL A 71 8.91 9.09 6.61
C VAL A 71 8.31 9.36 5.23
N PRO A 72 7.05 9.82 5.13
CA PRO A 72 6.46 10.17 3.85
C PRO A 72 6.93 11.57 3.40
N LEU A 73 7.64 11.62 2.29
CA LEU A 73 8.02 12.84 1.59
C LEU A 73 7.07 13.10 0.43
N ARG A 74 6.48 14.29 0.37
CA ARG A 74 5.58 14.73 -0.72
C ARG A 74 6.17 15.90 -1.47
N TRP A 75 5.95 15.93 -2.78
CA TRP A 75 6.33 17.06 -3.62
C TRP A 75 5.26 17.44 -4.62
N GLY A 76 5.35 18.68 -5.11
CA GLY A 76 4.58 19.21 -6.21
C GLY A 76 5.51 19.75 -7.29
N VAL A 77 5.53 19.16 -8.48
CA VAL A 77 6.44 19.50 -9.57
C VAL A 77 5.69 19.77 -10.87
N THR A 78 6.19 20.72 -11.65
CA THR A 78 5.63 21.07 -12.96
C THR A 78 6.74 21.46 -13.90
N ASP A 79 6.58 21.16 -15.19
CA ASP A 79 7.43 21.72 -16.23
C ASP A 79 6.68 22.83 -17.00
N PRO A 80 7.21 24.06 -17.11
CA PRO A 80 6.54 25.16 -17.80
C PRO A 80 6.28 24.93 -19.30
N GLN A 81 7.05 24.03 -19.93
CA GLN A 81 6.97 23.70 -21.34
C GLN A 81 6.19 22.39 -21.59
N GLY A 82 5.85 21.69 -20.51
CA GLY A 82 5.14 20.41 -20.56
C GLY A 82 6.06 19.24 -20.90
N ASP A 83 7.38 19.42 -20.74
CA ASP A 83 8.36 18.37 -20.99
C ASP A 83 8.22 17.24 -19.97
N ALA A 84 8.60 16.02 -20.39
CA ALA A 84 8.60 14.86 -19.51
C ALA A 84 9.69 15.04 -18.44
N MET A 85 9.30 14.86 -17.18
CA MET A 85 10.22 15.01 -16.05
C MET A 85 10.65 13.65 -15.49
N SER A 86 11.87 13.58 -14.99
CA SER A 86 12.36 12.51 -14.11
C SER A 86 12.74 13.09 -12.75
N CYS A 87 12.59 12.30 -11.68
CA CYS A 87 12.92 12.71 -10.33
C CYS A 87 13.89 11.75 -9.67
N ARG A 88 14.76 12.27 -8.81
CA ARG A 88 15.64 11.49 -7.94
C ARG A 88 15.45 11.97 -6.50
N LEU A 89 15.27 11.03 -5.59
CA LEU A 89 15.02 11.28 -4.18
C LEU A 89 16.18 10.73 -3.35
N ASP A 90 16.79 11.60 -2.56
CA ASP A 90 17.72 11.31 -1.46
C ASP A 90 16.94 11.68 -0.21
N GLY A 91 16.27 10.70 0.37
CA GLY A 91 15.21 10.87 1.35
C GLY A 91 15.71 10.98 2.77
N ASP A 92 16.76 10.24 3.12
CA ASP A 92 17.40 10.27 4.43
C ASP A 92 18.51 11.34 4.54
N GLY A 93 18.94 11.90 3.41
CA GLY A 93 19.96 12.94 3.34
C GLY A 93 21.39 12.40 3.44
N ASP A 94 21.63 11.12 3.16
CA ASP A 94 22.95 10.49 3.25
C ASP A 94 23.89 10.83 2.07
N GLY A 95 23.36 11.50 1.04
CA GLY A 95 24.09 11.92 -0.15
C GLY A 95 24.05 10.90 -1.29
N THR A 96 23.42 9.74 -1.08
CA THR A 96 23.08 8.77 -2.10
C THR A 96 21.63 8.96 -2.55
N TRP A 97 21.28 8.44 -3.73
CA TRP A 97 19.92 8.58 -4.25
C TRP A 97 19.18 7.27 -4.02
N ASP A 98 18.15 7.31 -3.18
CA ASP A 98 17.34 6.16 -2.78
C ASP A 98 16.44 5.67 -3.92
N GLU A 99 15.83 6.61 -4.63
CA GLU A 99 14.85 6.31 -5.67
C GLU A 99 15.06 7.19 -6.91
N THR A 100 14.84 6.60 -8.08
CA THR A 100 14.69 7.32 -9.35
C THR A 100 13.32 7.02 -9.91
N ILE A 101 12.56 8.07 -10.23
CA ILE A 101 11.15 8.01 -10.61
C ILE A 101 11.02 8.60 -12.02
N ASP A 102 10.63 7.74 -12.97
CA ASP A 102 10.45 8.10 -14.37
C ASP A 102 9.19 7.41 -14.94
N PRO A 103 8.18 8.17 -15.41
CA PRO A 103 8.07 9.64 -15.34
C PRO A 103 7.80 10.12 -13.91
N CYS A 104 8.32 11.30 -13.56
CA CYS A 104 8.07 11.94 -12.28
C CYS A 104 6.63 12.50 -12.22
N PRO A 105 5.79 12.00 -11.29
CA PRO A 105 4.43 12.50 -11.15
C PRO A 105 4.42 13.94 -10.59
N PRO A 106 3.46 14.78 -11.01
CA PRO A 106 3.39 16.18 -10.60
C PRO A 106 3.00 16.39 -9.13
N ASP A 107 2.26 15.46 -8.51
CA ASP A 107 1.91 15.53 -7.09
C ASP A 107 1.82 14.10 -6.53
N VAL A 108 2.81 13.69 -5.76
CA VAL A 108 2.91 12.34 -5.20
C VAL A 108 3.75 12.33 -3.92
N SER A 109 3.64 11.24 -3.16
CA SER A 109 4.47 11.00 -1.98
C SER A 109 5.23 9.67 -2.07
N ARG A 110 6.35 9.58 -1.36
CA ARG A 110 7.15 8.37 -1.19
C ARG A 110 7.56 8.22 0.26
N ASN A 111 7.53 7.00 0.76
CA ASN A 111 8.08 6.70 2.06
C ASN A 111 9.59 6.46 1.94
N VAL A 112 10.34 7.14 2.78
CA VAL A 112 11.73 6.79 3.10
C VAL A 112 11.67 5.88 4.31
N SER A 113 12.26 4.70 4.21
CA SER A 113 12.19 3.67 5.26
C SER A 113 13.43 3.64 6.11
N ALA A 114 13.29 3.13 7.34
CA ALA A 114 14.40 2.86 8.24
C ALA A 114 15.29 4.08 8.53
N VAL A 115 14.66 5.27 8.62
CA VAL A 115 15.39 6.49 8.95
C VAL A 115 15.73 6.49 10.45
N ASP A 116 17.02 6.62 10.76
CA ASP A 116 17.54 6.70 12.12
C ASP A 116 17.15 8.01 12.82
N ALA A 117 17.33 8.09 14.14
CA ALA A 117 17.09 9.34 14.87
C ALA A 117 18.09 10.43 14.48
N GLY A 118 17.57 11.67 14.39
CA GLY A 118 18.38 12.82 14.01
C GLY A 118 17.62 13.86 13.22
N ALA A 119 18.33 14.92 12.82
CA ALA A 119 17.83 15.88 11.86
C ALA A 119 18.32 15.47 10.47
N HIS A 120 17.39 15.34 9.53
CA HIS A 120 17.65 14.90 8.17
C HIS A 120 17.36 16.04 7.18
N THR A 121 18.06 16.04 6.05
CA THR A 121 17.81 16.98 4.94
C THR A 121 17.62 16.18 3.67
N ALA A 122 16.36 15.84 3.37
CA ALA A 122 16.01 15.21 2.11
C ALA A 122 16.28 16.16 0.94
N ARG A 123 16.57 15.57 -0.23
CA ARG A 123 16.83 16.27 -1.49
C ARG A 123 16.04 15.63 -2.62
N LEU A 124 15.34 16.47 -3.39
CA LEU A 124 14.63 16.09 -4.60
C LEU A 124 15.28 16.81 -5.79
N GLU A 125 15.79 16.06 -6.75
CA GLU A 125 16.26 16.57 -8.04
C GLU A 125 15.22 16.24 -9.11
N VAL A 126 14.78 17.25 -9.86
CA VAL A 126 13.84 17.13 -10.98
C VAL A 126 14.54 17.54 -12.26
N SER A 127 14.48 16.71 -13.30
CA SER A 127 15.09 17.01 -14.60
C SER A 127 14.09 16.85 -15.74
N ASP A 128 14.12 17.80 -16.68
CA ASP A 128 13.43 17.76 -17.99
C ASP A 128 14.32 17.12 -19.10
N GLY A 129 15.51 16.61 -18.73
CA GLY A 129 16.53 16.08 -19.65
C GLY A 129 17.56 17.11 -20.16
N THR A 130 17.29 18.41 -19.97
CA THR A 130 18.17 19.54 -20.35
C THR A 130 18.61 20.36 -19.13
N ASN A 131 17.67 20.67 -18.25
CA ASN A 131 17.82 21.42 -17.02
C ASN A 131 17.48 20.54 -15.81
N THR A 132 17.89 21.02 -14.65
CA THR A 132 17.62 20.38 -13.36
C THR A 132 17.23 21.42 -12.32
N THR A 133 16.25 21.10 -11.49
CA THR A 133 15.88 21.89 -10.31
C THR A 133 16.00 21.03 -9.06
N LEU A 134 16.63 21.59 -8.03
CA LEU A 134 16.86 20.94 -6.75
C LEU A 134 15.99 21.57 -5.67
N ALA A 135 15.36 20.73 -4.85
CA ALA A 135 14.67 21.14 -3.64
C ALA A 135 15.16 20.34 -2.44
N THR A 136 15.08 20.92 -1.25
CA THR A 136 15.44 20.27 0.00
C THR A 136 14.34 20.41 1.04
N ALA A 137 14.16 19.40 1.88
CA ALA A 137 13.22 19.42 2.99
C ALA A 137 13.91 18.89 4.25
N THR A 138 13.77 19.61 5.36
CA THR A 138 14.29 19.17 6.66
C THR A 138 13.17 18.56 7.50
N TYR A 139 13.46 17.45 8.16
CA TYR A 139 12.57 16.80 9.12
C TYR A 139 13.37 16.21 10.28
N HIS A 140 12.68 15.85 11.36
CA HIS A 140 13.33 15.29 12.55
C HIS A 140 12.77 13.92 12.87
N VAL A 141 13.65 12.98 13.15
CA VAL A 141 13.30 11.67 13.68
C VAL A 141 13.73 11.60 15.14
N GLY A 142 12.76 11.35 16.01
CA GLY A 142 13.01 11.15 17.44
C GLY A 142 13.59 9.78 17.74
N THR A 143 14.37 9.70 18.81
CA THR A 143 14.89 8.44 19.34
C THR A 143 13.76 7.61 19.96
N ARG A 144 13.75 6.31 19.66
CA ARG A 144 12.85 5.37 20.32
C ARG A 144 13.33 5.12 21.74
N ILE A 145 12.43 5.22 22.72
CA ILE A 145 12.78 5.06 24.14
C ILE A 145 13.29 3.63 24.38
N ASP A 146 12.64 2.65 23.77
CA ASP A 146 12.92 1.23 23.97
C ASP A 146 13.48 0.64 22.67
N PRO A 147 14.81 0.47 22.56
CA PRO A 147 15.47 0.05 21.34
C PRO A 147 15.39 -1.47 21.11
N GLU A 148 14.84 -2.23 22.06
CA GLU A 148 14.70 -3.68 21.96
C GLU A 148 13.65 -4.08 20.90
N PRO A 149 13.71 -5.32 20.38
CA PRO A 149 12.68 -5.82 19.48
C PRO A 149 11.31 -5.88 20.17
N PHE A 150 10.25 -5.69 19.39
CA PHE A 150 8.89 -5.81 19.91
C PHE A 150 8.57 -7.25 20.33
N ASP A 151 7.93 -7.46 21.48
CA ASP A 151 7.50 -8.77 22.01
C ASP A 151 5.97 -8.86 22.16
N ILE A 152 5.39 -10.00 21.78
CA ILE A 152 3.96 -10.28 21.95
C ILE A 152 3.78 -11.52 22.82
N VAL A 153 3.32 -11.32 24.05
CA VAL A 153 3.05 -12.41 24.98
C VAL A 153 1.63 -12.93 24.80
N ILE A 154 1.51 -14.14 24.24
CA ILE A 154 0.23 -14.86 24.14
C ILE A 154 -0.06 -15.59 25.47
N ARG A 155 -1.16 -15.21 26.14
CA ARG A 155 -1.60 -15.82 27.40
C ARG A 155 -2.93 -16.57 27.21
N PRO A 156 -2.97 -17.90 27.33
CA PRO A 156 -4.23 -18.63 27.28
C PRO A 156 -5.07 -18.35 28.53
N SER A 157 -6.33 -17.98 28.33
CA SER A 157 -7.33 -17.81 29.38
C SER A 157 -8.31 -18.97 29.38
N GLY A 158 -8.15 -19.87 30.35
CA GLY A 158 -8.90 -21.13 30.42
C GLY A 158 -8.36 -22.20 29.48
N THR A 159 -9.23 -23.10 29.01
CA THR A 159 -8.85 -24.14 28.03
C THR A 159 -8.93 -23.57 26.63
N VAL A 160 -7.78 -23.46 25.97
CA VAL A 160 -7.65 -23.04 24.57
C VAL A 160 -7.32 -24.24 23.71
N ASP A 161 -7.89 -24.31 22.51
CA ASP A 161 -7.55 -25.33 21.52
C ASP A 161 -6.05 -25.23 21.18
N PRO A 162 -5.27 -26.33 21.25
CA PRO A 162 -3.84 -26.30 20.95
C PRO A 162 -3.50 -25.73 19.57
N ASP A 163 -4.34 -25.97 18.57
CA ASP A 163 -4.10 -25.47 17.22
C ASP A 163 -4.33 -23.95 17.13
N VAL A 164 -5.33 -23.43 17.87
CA VAL A 164 -5.54 -21.97 18.01
C VAL A 164 -4.36 -21.32 18.71
N LEU A 165 -3.85 -21.94 19.79
CA LEU A 165 -2.69 -21.40 20.50
C LEU A 165 -1.44 -21.38 19.61
N ALA A 166 -1.22 -22.44 18.82
CA ALA A 166 -0.11 -22.49 17.87
C ALA A 166 -0.25 -21.43 16.76
N ALA A 167 -1.45 -21.24 16.21
CA ALA A 167 -1.72 -20.20 15.21
C ALA A 167 -1.48 -18.79 15.76
N MET A 168 -1.92 -18.52 17.00
CA MET A 168 -1.68 -17.23 17.68
C MET A 168 -0.20 -16.97 17.95
N GLN A 169 0.58 -18.00 18.31
CA GLN A 169 2.02 -17.88 18.47
C GLN A 169 2.72 -17.58 17.14
N GLN A 170 2.28 -18.19 16.03
CA GLN A 170 2.81 -17.88 14.70
C GLN A 170 2.44 -16.47 14.25
N ALA A 171 1.21 -16.03 14.53
CA ALA A 171 0.77 -14.66 14.30
C ALA A 171 1.63 -13.65 15.08
N ALA A 172 1.91 -13.92 16.36
CA ALA A 172 2.79 -13.11 17.20
C ALA A 172 4.18 -12.97 16.55
N THR A 173 4.84 -14.08 16.24
CA THR A 173 6.15 -14.07 15.58
C THR A 173 6.15 -13.32 14.25
N ARG A 174 5.04 -13.33 13.51
CA ARG A 174 4.92 -12.57 12.26
C ARG A 174 4.84 -11.07 12.52
N TRP A 175 4.01 -10.64 13.46
CA TRP A 175 3.83 -9.23 13.79
C TRP A 175 5.04 -8.62 14.53
N GLU A 176 5.76 -9.38 15.34
CA GLU A 176 7.03 -8.97 15.97
C GLU A 176 8.13 -8.64 14.94
N ARG A 177 8.07 -9.21 13.73
CA ARG A 177 8.96 -8.82 12.63
C ARG A 177 8.55 -7.52 11.95
N VAL A 178 7.28 -7.16 12.06
CA VAL A 178 6.71 -5.97 11.44
C VAL A 178 6.92 -4.76 12.33
N VAL A 179 6.69 -4.91 13.64
CA VAL A 179 6.94 -3.85 14.62
C VAL A 179 8.39 -3.95 15.05
N ALA A 180 9.22 -3.04 14.55
CA ALA A 180 10.68 -3.16 14.62
C ALA A 180 11.27 -2.85 16.01
N ARG A 181 10.50 -2.18 16.88
CA ARG A 181 10.94 -1.72 18.20
C ARG A 181 9.85 -1.84 19.24
N GLY A 182 10.28 -2.11 20.46
CA GLY A 182 9.47 -2.10 21.66
C GLY A 182 8.87 -0.72 21.97
N LEU A 183 8.03 -0.73 22.99
CA LEU A 183 7.31 0.38 23.59
C LEU A 183 7.64 0.38 25.08
N GLY A 184 7.50 1.54 25.72
CA GLY A 184 7.81 1.64 27.14
C GLY A 184 6.91 0.74 27.97
N ASP A 185 7.53 0.06 28.94
CA ASP A 185 6.89 -0.74 29.98
C ASP A 185 5.76 0.02 30.68
N VAL A 186 4.60 -0.64 30.82
CA VAL A 186 3.44 -0.06 31.51
C VAL A 186 2.92 -0.99 32.60
N PRO A 187 2.72 -0.50 33.84
CA PRO A 187 1.98 -1.26 34.85
C PRO A 187 0.50 -1.38 34.44
N VAL A 188 0.00 -2.61 34.34
CA VAL A 188 -1.39 -2.92 33.98
C VAL A 188 -2.05 -3.67 35.13
N HIS A 189 -3.25 -3.19 35.50
CA HIS A 189 -4.09 -3.79 36.53
C HIS A 189 -5.50 -4.01 35.97
N LEU A 190 -5.85 -5.27 35.72
CA LEU A 190 -7.13 -5.69 35.15
C LEU A 190 -7.80 -6.71 36.07
N ALA A 191 -9.05 -6.44 36.42
CA ALA A 191 -9.90 -7.41 37.08
C ALA A 191 -10.32 -8.52 36.09
N ALA A 192 -10.64 -9.70 36.60
CA ALA A 192 -11.17 -10.76 35.73
C ALA A 192 -12.44 -10.26 35.00
N GLY A 193 -12.48 -10.49 33.68
CA GLY A 193 -13.57 -10.08 32.80
C GLY A 193 -13.56 -8.61 32.37
N SER A 194 -12.56 -7.80 32.74
CA SER A 194 -12.52 -6.38 32.34
C SER A 194 -12.00 -6.14 30.92
N CYS A 195 -11.34 -7.13 30.32
CA CYS A 195 -10.79 -7.08 28.96
C CYS A 195 -11.23 -8.34 28.21
N GLY A 196 -12.50 -8.41 27.82
CA GLY A 196 -13.12 -9.62 27.27
C GLY A 196 -13.86 -10.44 28.34
N SER A 197 -15.06 -10.91 28.00
CA SER A 197 -15.93 -11.59 28.97
C SER A 197 -15.42 -13.01 29.24
N GLY A 198 -14.83 -13.21 30.42
CA GLY A 198 -14.27 -14.49 30.85
C GLY A 198 -12.75 -14.50 30.94
N ASN A 199 -12.09 -13.39 30.61
CA ASN A 199 -10.64 -13.28 30.70
C ASN A 199 -10.15 -13.22 32.15
N ALA A 200 -8.99 -13.82 32.39
CA ALA A 200 -8.37 -13.84 33.72
C ALA A 200 -7.92 -12.44 34.14
N ALA A 201 -7.81 -12.22 35.46
CA ALA A 201 -7.21 -11.00 35.98
C ALA A 201 -5.73 -10.88 35.51
N PHE A 202 -5.25 -9.65 35.41
CA PHE A 202 -3.84 -9.35 35.17
C PHE A 202 -3.39 -8.29 36.16
N ASP A 203 -2.23 -8.49 36.78
CA ASP A 203 -1.59 -7.53 37.66
C ASP A 203 -0.08 -7.67 37.49
N GLY A 204 0.53 -6.72 36.78
CA GLY A 204 1.93 -6.80 36.41
C GLY A 204 2.39 -5.65 35.53
N VAL A 205 3.65 -5.71 35.12
CA VAL A 205 4.20 -4.84 34.09
C VAL A 205 4.05 -5.56 32.76
N VAL A 206 3.51 -4.85 31.77
CA VAL A 206 3.53 -5.27 30.38
C VAL A 206 4.76 -4.65 29.74
N ASP A 207 5.61 -5.52 29.22
CA ASP A 207 6.60 -5.23 28.20
C ASP A 207 5.91 -5.45 26.85
N ASP A 208 5.90 -4.41 26.02
CA ASP A 208 5.20 -4.29 24.73
C ASP A 208 3.71 -4.63 24.69
N LEU A 209 3.33 -5.89 24.47
CA LEU A 209 1.95 -6.30 24.26
C LEU A 209 1.66 -7.68 24.87
N VAL A 210 0.65 -7.74 25.75
CA VAL A 210 0.07 -9.01 26.22
C VAL A 210 -1.30 -9.23 25.58
N VAL A 211 -1.54 -10.46 25.10
CA VAL A 211 -2.80 -10.84 24.45
C VAL A 211 -3.40 -12.06 25.11
N ASP A 212 -4.60 -11.89 25.67
CA ASP A 212 -5.37 -13.02 26.20
C ASP A 212 -6.10 -13.76 25.08
N VAL A 213 -5.89 -15.07 24.99
CA VAL A 213 -6.58 -15.92 24.02
C VAL A 213 -7.57 -16.82 24.74
N SER A 214 -8.82 -16.86 24.29
CA SER A 214 -9.86 -17.70 24.89
C SER A 214 -10.80 -18.31 23.86
N MET A 215 -11.54 -19.34 24.28
CA MET A 215 -12.56 -20.00 23.46
C MET A 215 -13.95 -19.59 23.93
N LYS A 216 -14.78 -19.03 23.03
CA LYS A 216 -16.10 -18.53 23.39
C LYS A 216 -17.07 -18.60 22.24
N VAL A 217 -18.29 -19.06 22.51
CA VAL A 217 -19.36 -19.08 21.50
C VAL A 217 -19.80 -17.64 21.24
N ILE A 218 -19.37 -17.10 20.11
CA ILE A 218 -19.69 -15.76 19.59
C ILE A 218 -20.22 -15.91 18.16
N PRO A 219 -20.95 -14.93 17.60
CA PRO A 219 -21.44 -15.04 16.22
C PRO A 219 -20.35 -15.19 15.14
N PRO A 220 -19.23 -14.43 15.15
CA PRO A 220 -18.15 -14.61 14.17
C PRO A 220 -17.26 -15.81 14.51
N ALA A 221 -16.28 -16.09 13.63
CA ALA A 221 -15.30 -17.15 13.83
C ALA A 221 -14.24 -16.79 14.88
N ALA A 222 -13.86 -15.51 14.92
CA ALA A 222 -13.05 -14.92 15.96
C ALA A 222 -13.45 -13.45 16.18
N TRP A 223 -12.96 -12.87 17.26
CA TRP A 223 -13.13 -11.46 17.60
C TRP A 223 -11.95 -11.00 18.44
N ALA A 224 -11.42 -9.82 18.14
CA ALA A 224 -10.35 -9.22 18.91
C ALA A 224 -10.54 -7.72 19.14
N ALA A 225 -9.89 -7.22 20.19
CA ALA A 225 -9.78 -5.80 20.45
C ALA A 225 -8.62 -5.50 21.44
N PRO A 226 -8.04 -4.30 21.37
CA PRO A 226 -7.25 -3.76 22.46
C PRO A 226 -8.16 -3.39 23.65
N CYS A 227 -7.58 -3.32 24.84
CA CYS A 227 -8.26 -2.99 26.10
C CYS A 227 -7.56 -1.90 26.90
N VAL A 228 -6.23 -1.90 26.87
CA VAL A 228 -5.39 -0.98 27.64
C VAL A 228 -4.37 -0.42 26.68
N ASP A 229 -4.33 0.90 26.61
CA ASP A 229 -3.32 1.64 25.86
C ASP A 229 -2.25 2.20 26.81
N GLY A 230 -1.05 2.35 26.29
CA GLY A 230 0.05 3.04 26.96
C GLY A 230 -0.12 4.57 26.94
N PRO A 231 0.81 5.31 27.56
CA PRO A 231 0.80 6.77 27.54
C PRO A 231 1.01 7.37 26.14
N ASP A 232 1.53 6.58 25.20
CA ASP A 232 1.68 6.90 23.78
C ASP A 232 0.40 6.66 22.95
N GLY A 233 -0.65 6.09 23.56
CA GLY A 233 -1.90 5.74 22.88
C GLY A 233 -1.83 4.44 22.07
N LEU A 234 -0.75 3.68 22.18
CA LEU A 234 -0.62 2.36 21.54
C LEU A 234 -1.08 1.24 22.49
N PRO A 235 -1.73 0.19 21.97
CA PRO A 235 -2.13 -0.96 22.78
C PRO A 235 -0.98 -1.58 23.59
N ARG A 236 -1.27 -1.96 24.83
CA ARG A 236 -0.42 -2.75 25.73
C ARG A 236 -1.10 -4.05 26.15
N PHE A 237 -2.42 -4.08 26.16
CA PHE A 237 -3.16 -5.28 26.50
C PHE A 237 -4.37 -5.42 25.61
N GLY A 238 -4.63 -6.62 25.11
CA GLY A 238 -5.86 -6.94 24.39
C GLY A 238 -6.24 -8.40 24.51
N PHE A 239 -7.20 -8.80 23.69
CA PHE A 239 -7.69 -10.18 23.68
C PHE A 239 -8.08 -10.65 22.29
N VAL A 240 -8.09 -11.97 22.12
CA VAL A 240 -8.66 -12.69 20.98
C VAL A 240 -9.57 -13.80 21.50
N GLU A 241 -10.83 -13.81 21.06
CA GLU A 241 -11.84 -14.83 21.35
C GLU A 241 -12.12 -15.66 20.10
N PHE A 242 -11.80 -16.95 20.09
CA PHE A 242 -12.14 -17.87 19.00
C PHE A 242 -13.44 -18.62 19.28
N ASN A 243 -14.28 -18.79 18.24
CA ASN A 243 -15.51 -19.55 18.36
C ASN A 243 -15.26 -21.06 18.19
N PRO A 244 -15.40 -21.87 19.26
CA PRO A 244 -15.11 -23.30 19.21
C PRO A 244 -16.03 -24.06 18.24
N ASN A 245 -17.20 -23.52 17.90
CA ASN A 245 -18.11 -24.15 16.93
C ASN A 245 -17.63 -23.99 15.48
N LEU A 246 -16.70 -23.06 15.22
CA LEU A 246 -16.19 -22.73 13.89
C LEU A 246 -14.69 -23.05 13.73
N THR A 247 -13.94 -23.22 14.82
CA THR A 247 -12.51 -23.57 14.79
C THR A 247 -12.20 -24.80 13.93
N GLY A 248 -12.99 -25.87 14.04
CA GLY A 248 -12.78 -27.07 13.21
C GLY A 248 -12.92 -26.79 11.70
N ALA A 249 -13.86 -25.92 11.32
CA ALA A 249 -14.03 -25.54 9.91
C ALA A 249 -12.88 -24.66 9.41
N LEU A 250 -12.35 -23.76 10.26
CA LEU A 250 -11.15 -22.98 9.93
C LEU A 250 -9.93 -23.86 9.73
N LEU A 251 -9.76 -24.88 10.57
CA LEU A 251 -8.68 -25.87 10.46
C LEU A 251 -8.80 -26.66 9.16
N ASP A 252 -9.98 -27.20 8.87
CA ASP A 252 -10.23 -27.97 7.65
C ASP A 252 -10.01 -27.12 6.37
N ALA A 253 -10.28 -25.81 6.45
CA ALA A 253 -10.07 -24.87 5.37
C ALA A 253 -8.63 -24.32 5.29
N GLY A 254 -7.77 -24.59 6.28
CA GLY A 254 -6.42 -24.02 6.37
C GLY A 254 -6.39 -22.52 6.62
N MET A 255 -7.45 -21.94 7.20
CA MET A 255 -7.62 -20.50 7.42
C MET A 255 -7.24 -20.05 8.84
N LEU A 256 -6.88 -20.97 9.74
CA LEU A 256 -6.70 -20.62 11.14
C LEU A 256 -5.54 -19.63 11.37
N ASP A 257 -4.41 -19.82 10.67
CA ASP A 257 -3.26 -18.91 10.76
C ASP A 257 -3.57 -17.52 10.20
N GLU A 258 -4.38 -17.45 9.14
CA GLU A 258 -4.85 -16.20 8.53
C GLU A 258 -5.74 -15.43 9.48
N VAL A 259 -6.73 -16.09 10.08
CA VAL A 259 -7.62 -15.47 11.09
C VAL A 259 -6.83 -15.05 12.32
N ALA A 260 -5.92 -15.88 12.83
CA ALA A 260 -5.07 -15.50 13.97
C ALA A 260 -4.22 -14.25 13.67
N GLY A 261 -3.64 -14.17 12.47
CA GLY A 261 -2.89 -13.00 12.02
C GLY A 261 -3.76 -11.73 11.90
N HIS A 262 -4.97 -11.88 11.35
CA HIS A 262 -5.96 -10.81 11.22
C HIS A 262 -6.36 -10.24 12.58
N GLU A 263 -6.80 -11.12 13.49
CA GLU A 263 -7.27 -10.71 14.82
C GLU A 263 -6.17 -10.05 15.64
N LEU A 264 -4.94 -10.54 15.56
CA LEU A 264 -3.80 -9.90 16.23
C LEU A 264 -3.50 -8.51 15.66
N GLY A 265 -3.77 -8.27 14.38
CA GLY A 265 -3.72 -6.94 13.77
C GLY A 265 -4.69 -5.95 14.43
N HIS A 266 -5.89 -6.38 14.76
CA HIS A 266 -6.84 -5.55 15.52
C HIS A 266 -6.36 -5.27 16.94
N VAL A 267 -5.76 -6.25 17.62
CA VAL A 267 -5.18 -6.02 18.96
C VAL A 267 -4.06 -4.98 18.91
N LEU A 268 -3.25 -4.97 17.85
CA LEU A 268 -2.22 -3.94 17.62
C LEU A 268 -2.81 -2.55 17.34
N GLY A 269 -4.12 -2.43 17.12
CA GLY A 269 -4.82 -1.15 16.96
C GLY A 269 -5.31 -0.88 15.55
N PHE A 270 -5.09 -1.78 14.59
CA PHE A 270 -5.62 -1.64 13.23
C PHE A 270 -7.15 -1.49 13.26
N GLY A 271 -7.66 -0.44 12.62
CA GLY A 271 -9.10 -0.18 12.52
C GLY A 271 -9.77 0.31 13.82
N VAL A 272 -9.11 0.14 14.97
CA VAL A 272 -9.61 0.55 16.30
C VAL A 272 -9.04 1.90 16.69
N THR A 273 -7.72 2.04 16.66
CA THR A 273 -7.01 3.28 17.04
C THR A 273 -7.17 4.38 15.98
N TRP A 274 -7.70 4.05 14.79
CA TRP A 274 -8.05 5.01 13.74
C TRP A 274 -9.22 5.94 14.15
N GLN A 275 -10.07 5.48 15.07
CA GLN A 275 -11.42 6.00 15.28
C GLN A 275 -11.48 7.36 15.99
N ASP A 276 -10.36 7.88 16.48
CA ASP A 276 -10.22 9.26 16.98
C ASP A 276 -10.29 10.32 15.85
N GLY A 277 -10.53 9.89 14.60
CA GLY A 277 -10.81 10.77 13.46
C GLY A 277 -9.57 11.47 12.90
N ARG A 278 -8.36 11.05 13.30
CA ARG A 278 -7.10 11.63 12.82
C ARG A 278 -6.81 11.23 11.37
N ASP A 279 -7.06 9.96 11.03
CA ASP A 279 -6.64 9.37 9.76
C ASP A 279 -7.78 8.72 8.97
N VAL A 280 -9.04 9.03 9.29
CA VAL A 280 -10.19 8.61 8.47
C VAL A 280 -11.08 9.80 8.12
N THR A 281 -11.16 10.12 6.83
CA THR A 281 -12.17 11.04 6.30
C THR A 281 -13.49 10.30 6.10
N GLY A 282 -14.62 10.99 6.30
CA GLY A 282 -15.94 10.40 6.04
C GLY A 282 -16.35 9.26 7.00
N ALA A 283 -15.71 9.12 8.16
CA ALA A 283 -15.94 8.02 9.13
C ALA A 283 -17.42 7.82 9.53
N GLY A 284 -18.21 8.90 9.62
CA GLY A 284 -19.65 8.84 9.93
C GLY A 284 -20.57 8.71 8.70
N GLY A 285 -20.00 8.51 7.52
CA GLY A 285 -20.72 8.42 6.25
C GLY A 285 -20.54 7.07 5.56
N THR A 286 -21.04 6.99 4.33
CA THR A 286 -21.05 5.75 3.54
C THR A 286 -19.84 5.59 2.62
N ASP A 287 -18.80 6.41 2.75
CA ASP A 287 -17.51 6.26 2.04
C ASP A 287 -16.36 6.73 2.95
N PRO A 288 -16.12 6.02 4.08
CA PRO A 288 -14.96 6.31 4.90
C PRO A 288 -13.68 5.95 4.15
N ARG A 289 -12.67 6.82 4.25
CA ARG A 289 -11.36 6.60 3.62
C ARG A 289 -10.24 6.91 4.57
N PHE A 290 -9.31 5.97 4.68
CA PHE A 290 -8.09 6.14 5.46
C PHE A 290 -7.13 7.06 4.71
N ASN A 291 -6.64 8.08 5.40
CA ASN A 291 -5.89 9.18 4.85
C ASN A 291 -4.56 9.45 5.57
N GLY A 292 -4.06 8.45 6.31
CA GLY A 292 -2.75 8.47 6.94
C GLY A 292 -1.61 8.72 5.93
N PRO A 293 -0.66 9.64 6.22
CA PRO A 293 0.38 10.02 5.26
C PRO A 293 1.26 8.87 4.76
N ARG A 294 1.59 7.89 5.61
CA ARG A 294 2.44 6.76 5.22
C ARG A 294 1.66 5.79 4.33
N VAL A 295 0.39 5.53 4.64
CA VAL A 295 -0.49 4.73 3.77
C VAL A 295 -0.69 5.40 2.42
N ARG A 296 -0.90 6.72 2.38
CA ARG A 296 -1.02 7.49 1.12
C ARG A 296 0.23 7.36 0.23
N ALA A 297 1.42 7.37 0.84
CA ALA A 297 2.67 7.18 0.11
C ALA A 297 2.76 5.77 -0.50
N GLU A 298 2.42 4.71 0.25
CA GLU A 298 2.37 3.34 -0.28
C GLU A 298 1.31 3.16 -1.37
N ASN A 299 0.13 3.72 -1.16
CA ASN A 299 -0.97 3.65 -2.11
C ASN A 299 -0.66 4.36 -3.44
N SER A 300 0.22 5.38 -3.41
CA SER A 300 0.68 6.04 -4.62
C SER A 300 1.56 5.15 -5.52
N LEU A 301 2.28 4.17 -4.95
CA LEU A 301 3.04 3.17 -5.69
C LEU A 301 2.11 2.23 -6.47
N LEU A 302 0.92 1.99 -5.94
CA LEU A 302 -0.14 1.22 -6.59
C LEU A 302 -0.86 2.00 -7.69
N ARG A 303 -0.53 3.29 -7.88
CA ARG A 303 -1.15 4.23 -8.84
C ARG A 303 -2.67 4.38 -8.65
N ARG A 304 -3.12 4.31 -7.39
CA ARG A 304 -4.53 4.38 -6.99
C ARG A 304 -4.92 5.78 -6.52
N SER A 305 -6.21 5.97 -6.21
CA SER A 305 -6.66 7.21 -5.55
C SER A 305 -5.91 7.42 -4.24
N VAL A 306 -5.78 8.68 -3.78
CA VAL A 306 -4.89 9.03 -2.65
C VAL A 306 -5.28 8.30 -1.37
N ASP A 307 -6.58 8.25 -1.05
CA ASP A 307 -7.10 7.69 0.20
C ASP A 307 -7.64 6.28 0.01
N VAL A 308 -7.35 5.40 0.97
CA VAL A 308 -7.71 3.97 0.89
C VAL A 308 -9.13 3.76 1.40
N PRO A 309 -10.03 3.11 0.63
CA PRO A 309 -11.38 2.82 1.08
C PRO A 309 -11.42 1.91 2.32
N VAL A 310 -12.23 2.30 3.29
CA VAL A 310 -12.50 1.52 4.51
C VAL A 310 -13.86 0.85 4.39
N MET A 311 -13.97 -0.39 4.89
CA MET A 311 -15.20 -1.15 4.84
C MET A 311 -16.33 -0.43 5.59
N THR A 312 -17.56 -0.56 5.09
CA THR A 312 -18.75 -0.25 5.88
C THR A 312 -19.71 -1.43 5.91
N VAL A 313 -20.28 -1.71 7.08
CA VAL A 313 -21.38 -2.66 7.26
C VAL A 313 -22.62 -1.85 7.65
N ASP A 314 -23.70 -1.98 6.88
CA ASP A 314 -24.94 -1.21 7.05
C ASP A 314 -24.73 0.32 7.16
N GLY A 315 -23.74 0.83 6.42
CA GLY A 315 -23.39 2.26 6.39
C GLY A 315 -22.57 2.75 7.59
N VAL A 316 -22.17 1.84 8.49
CA VAL A 316 -21.26 2.13 9.61
C VAL A 316 -19.86 1.65 9.27
N MET A 317 -18.86 2.49 9.53
CA MET A 317 -17.46 2.12 9.35
C MET A 317 -17.16 0.83 10.14
N SER A 318 -16.51 -0.11 9.44
CA SER A 318 -16.02 -1.36 10.00
C SER A 318 -14.49 -1.29 10.01
N PRO A 319 -13.80 -1.85 11.03
CA PRO A 319 -12.36 -1.70 11.22
C PRO A 319 -11.53 -2.52 10.21
N HIS A 320 -11.93 -2.57 8.94
CA HIS A 320 -11.31 -3.37 7.89
C HIS A 320 -11.04 -2.52 6.66
N TRP A 321 -10.08 -2.95 5.85
CA TRP A 321 -10.03 -2.51 4.47
C TRP A 321 -11.25 -2.98 3.69
N GLU A 322 -11.66 -2.20 2.69
CA GLU A 322 -12.75 -2.56 1.80
C GLU A 322 -12.38 -3.77 0.93
N SER A 323 -12.99 -4.92 1.19
CA SER A 323 -12.55 -6.21 0.66
C SER A 323 -12.68 -6.30 -0.86
N VAL A 324 -13.65 -5.63 -1.47
CA VAL A 324 -13.78 -5.66 -2.94
C VAL A 324 -12.58 -5.01 -3.64
N PHE A 325 -11.93 -4.07 -2.95
CA PHE A 325 -10.78 -3.35 -3.47
C PHE A 325 -9.47 -4.01 -3.10
N LEU A 326 -9.34 -4.50 -1.86
CA LEU A 326 -8.10 -5.04 -1.36
C LEU A 326 -7.97 -6.57 -1.49
N GLY A 327 -9.08 -7.31 -1.64
CA GLY A 327 -9.10 -8.76 -1.85
C GLY A 327 -8.22 -9.52 -0.84
N PRO A 328 -7.14 -10.19 -1.31
CA PRO A 328 -6.34 -11.15 -0.52
C PRO A 328 -5.39 -10.48 0.49
N GLU A 329 -5.81 -9.34 1.03
CA GLU A 329 -5.11 -8.58 2.06
C GLU A 329 -5.60 -9.02 3.43
N ILE A 330 -4.68 -9.27 4.35
CA ILE A 330 -4.99 -9.90 5.63
C ILE A 330 -6.02 -9.13 6.46
N MET A 331 -6.09 -7.80 6.37
CA MET A 331 -7.03 -6.94 7.11
C MET A 331 -8.27 -6.52 6.29
N ALA A 332 -8.53 -7.16 5.16
CA ALA A 332 -9.80 -7.06 4.46
C ALA A 332 -10.90 -7.87 5.19
N THR A 333 -12.16 -7.43 5.06
CA THR A 333 -13.31 -8.06 5.76
C THR A 333 -13.56 -9.52 5.41
N THR A 334 -13.14 -9.94 4.21
CA THR A 334 -13.20 -11.34 3.78
C THR A 334 -11.77 -11.75 3.44
N PRO A 335 -11.05 -12.35 4.38
CA PRO A 335 -9.74 -12.93 4.09
C PRO A 335 -9.92 -14.01 3.02
N ASP A 336 -9.54 -13.70 1.78
CA ASP A 336 -9.38 -14.65 0.67
C ASP A 336 -7.90 -14.77 0.29
N GLY A 337 -7.02 -14.43 1.24
CA GLY A 337 -5.58 -14.46 1.15
C GLY A 337 -4.94 -13.76 2.35
N SER A 338 -3.81 -14.30 2.79
CA SER A 338 -3.15 -13.91 4.04
C SER A 338 -2.04 -12.87 3.84
N ALA A 339 -2.04 -12.10 2.74
CA ALA A 339 -0.94 -11.18 2.44
C ALA A 339 -0.98 -9.97 3.39
N LEU A 340 0.10 -9.78 4.16
CA LEU A 340 0.28 -8.58 4.95
C LEU A 340 0.88 -7.50 4.05
N SER A 341 0.05 -6.56 3.60
CA SER A 341 0.47 -5.54 2.64
C SER A 341 1.27 -4.41 3.29
N ARG A 342 2.03 -3.70 2.46
CA ARG A 342 2.67 -2.42 2.83
C ARG A 342 1.64 -1.38 3.31
N LEU A 343 0.38 -1.44 2.85
CA LEU A 343 -0.69 -0.55 3.31
C LEU A 343 -1.01 -0.80 4.79
N THR A 344 -1.18 -2.06 5.19
CA THR A 344 -1.46 -2.42 6.59
C THR A 344 -0.28 -2.07 7.50
N ILE A 345 0.96 -2.39 7.09
CA ILE A 345 2.14 -2.04 7.88
C ILE A 345 2.28 -0.51 8.02
N ALA A 346 2.11 0.24 6.93
CA ALA A 346 2.16 1.70 6.97
C ALA A 346 1.06 2.30 7.87
N SER A 347 -0.12 1.66 7.97
CA SER A 347 -1.18 2.11 8.86
C SER A 347 -0.80 1.99 10.34
N LEU A 348 0.02 1.00 10.71
CA LEU A 348 0.57 0.90 12.08
C LEU A 348 1.58 2.02 12.35
N ALA A 349 2.38 2.39 11.36
CA ALA A 349 3.29 3.53 11.50
C ALA A 349 2.56 4.88 11.57
N ASP A 350 1.41 5.01 10.90
CA ASP A 350 0.57 6.21 11.01
C ASP A 350 -0.04 6.38 12.41
N ILE A 351 -0.29 5.28 13.15
CA ILE A 351 -0.74 5.36 14.55
C ILE A 351 0.41 5.45 15.57
N GLY A 352 1.67 5.26 15.15
CA GLY A 352 2.86 5.54 15.97
C GLY A 352 3.80 4.36 16.25
N TYR A 353 3.57 3.18 15.67
CA TYR A 353 4.55 2.09 15.74
C TYR A 353 5.79 2.40 14.89
N ALA A 354 6.95 1.99 15.36
CA ALA A 354 8.13 1.88 14.50
C ALA A 354 8.03 0.56 13.73
N VAL A 355 8.02 0.60 12.40
CA VAL A 355 7.74 -0.57 11.57
C VAL A 355 8.87 -0.87 10.60
N ASP A 356 9.06 -2.15 10.30
CA ASP A 356 9.81 -2.61 9.13
C ASP A 356 8.86 -2.81 7.95
N ILE A 357 8.81 -1.83 7.05
CA ILE A 357 7.98 -1.90 5.83
C ILE A 357 8.45 -2.99 4.85
N GLY A 358 9.69 -3.49 5.02
CA GLY A 358 10.25 -4.60 4.25
C GLY A 358 9.69 -5.98 4.66
N ALA A 359 9.05 -6.08 5.83
CA ALA A 359 8.38 -7.29 6.30
C ALA A 359 7.05 -7.59 5.56
N ALA A 360 6.61 -6.70 4.66
CA ALA A 360 5.41 -6.89 3.86
C ALA A 360 5.55 -8.07 2.89
N ASP A 361 4.44 -8.79 2.69
CA ASP A 361 4.36 -9.80 1.65
C ASP A 361 4.24 -9.16 0.26
N PRO A 362 4.61 -9.90 -0.81
CA PRO A 362 4.21 -9.56 -2.16
C PRO A 362 2.69 -9.45 -2.23
N TYR A 363 2.20 -8.27 -2.58
CA TYR A 363 0.78 -7.98 -2.64
C TYR A 363 0.47 -7.14 -3.88
N SER A 364 -0.68 -7.42 -4.49
CA SER A 364 -1.22 -6.62 -5.58
C SER A 364 -2.74 -6.62 -5.47
N PRO A 365 -3.39 -5.44 -5.47
CA PRO A 365 -4.83 -5.35 -5.47
C PRO A 365 -5.48 -6.13 -6.63
N PRO A 366 -6.64 -6.79 -6.42
CA PRO A 366 -7.29 -7.64 -7.43
C PRO A 366 -7.87 -6.87 -8.62
N LEU A 367 -8.20 -5.59 -8.45
CA LEU A 367 -8.86 -4.78 -9.48
C LEU A 367 -7.88 -3.82 -10.17
N PRO A 368 -8.14 -3.36 -11.40
CA PRO A 368 -7.37 -2.26 -12.00
C PRO A 368 -7.46 -0.97 -11.18
N ALA A 369 -6.44 -0.11 -11.26
CA ALA A 369 -6.48 1.21 -10.65
C ALA A 369 -7.58 2.10 -11.27
N GLY A 370 -8.27 2.89 -10.43
CA GLY A 370 -9.38 3.74 -10.83
C GLY A 370 -10.71 2.99 -11.02
N THR A 371 -10.81 1.75 -10.55
CA THR A 371 -12.05 0.97 -10.64
C THR A 371 -13.10 1.59 -9.72
N CYS A 372 -14.33 1.77 -10.22
CA CYS A 372 -15.46 2.26 -9.44
C CYS A 372 -16.52 1.16 -9.27
N ILE A 373 -17.04 1.00 -8.06
CA ILE A 373 -18.04 -0.02 -7.69
C ILE A 373 -19.21 0.67 -7.00
N ALA A 374 -20.43 0.34 -7.44
CA ALA A 374 -21.67 0.78 -6.82
C ALA A 374 -22.08 -0.23 -5.73
N PHE A 375 -22.08 0.21 -4.48
CA PHE A 375 -22.54 -0.59 -3.32
C PHE A 375 -24.03 -0.40 -3.05
N SER A 376 -24.58 0.74 -3.47
CA SER A 376 -26.01 1.03 -3.44
C SER A 376 -26.40 2.00 -4.55
N ALA A 377 -27.68 2.36 -4.65
CA ALA A 377 -28.15 3.37 -5.59
C ALA A 377 -27.52 4.76 -5.38
N THR A 378 -26.97 5.05 -4.19
CA THR A 378 -26.42 6.35 -3.83
C THR A 378 -24.95 6.30 -3.43
N VAL A 379 -24.34 5.11 -3.37
CA VAL A 379 -22.96 4.91 -2.91
C VAL A 379 -22.15 4.24 -4.00
N THR A 380 -21.26 5.01 -4.60
CA THR A 380 -20.23 4.52 -5.52
C THR A 380 -18.87 4.90 -4.95
N ARG A 381 -17.98 3.93 -4.84
CA ARG A 381 -16.60 4.16 -4.39
C ARG A 381 -15.66 3.85 -5.53
N CYS A 382 -14.57 4.60 -5.64
CA CYS A 382 -13.51 4.33 -6.61
C CYS A 382 -12.16 4.18 -5.90
N TRP A 383 -11.30 3.32 -6.42
CA TRP A 383 -9.93 3.15 -5.95
C TRP A 383 -8.99 2.82 -7.10
#